data_AF-A0A1B6GA50-F1
#
_entry.id   AF-A0A1B6GA50-F1
#
_cell.length_a   1.000
_cell.length_b   1.000
_cell.length_c   1.000
_cell.angle_alpha   90.00
_cell.angle_beta   90.00
_cell.angle_gamma   90.00
#
_symmetry.space_group_name_H-M   'P 1'
#
loop_
_entity.id
_entity.type
_entity.pdbx_description
1 polymer ?
#
loop_
_entity_poly.entity_id
_entity_poly.type
_entity_poly.pdbx_seq_one_letter_code
_entity_poly.pdbx_strand_id
1 'polypeptide(L)'
;MSTYKEKCMVPKQGHIGMFPANFCIKIDGKNVETKEVMVIRACVMKTMDSQCGGFRYQDTMMTGCIQSCDYDGCNGAPKLSRTSGLLVVIVLAALYYHVT
;
A
#
# COMPACT_ATOMS: atom_id res chain seq x y z
N MET A 1 1.08 -5.56 15.38
CA MET A 1 0.74 -6.27 14.12
C MET A 1 -0.77 -6.18 13.93
N SER A 2 -1.30 -5.81 12.76
CA SER A 2 -2.75 -5.86 12.52
C SER A 2 -3.17 -7.29 12.13
N THR A 3 -4.11 -7.87 12.86
CA THR A 3 -4.68 -9.19 12.55
C THR A 3 -5.58 -9.11 11.33
N TYR A 4 -5.37 -9.98 10.34
CA TYR A 4 -6.27 -10.11 9.19
C TYR A 4 -7.67 -10.52 9.66
N LYS A 5 -8.71 -9.91 9.07
CA LYS A 5 -10.11 -10.21 9.39
C LYS A 5 -10.85 -10.61 8.13
N GLU A 6 -11.06 -11.91 7.97
CA GLU A 6 -11.91 -12.46 6.92
C GLU A 6 -13.35 -11.96 7.11
N LYS A 7 -14.02 -11.56 6.02
CA LYS A 7 -15.41 -11.05 6.03
C LYS A 7 -15.60 -9.89 7.00
N CYS A 8 -14.69 -8.93 6.95
CA CYS A 8 -14.79 -7.72 7.75
C CYS A 8 -16.10 -6.96 7.45
N MET A 9 -16.73 -6.52 8.53
CA MET A 9 -18.01 -5.82 8.49
C MET A 9 -17.77 -4.34 8.78
N VAL A 10 -18.42 -3.46 8.03
CA VAL A 10 -18.28 -2.00 8.12
C VAL A 10 -19.65 -1.32 8.15
N PRO A 11 -19.79 -0.14 8.77
CA PRO A 11 -21.01 0.64 8.71
C PRO A 11 -21.26 1.16 7.29
N LYS A 12 -22.53 1.27 6.89
CA LYS A 12 -22.94 1.84 5.61
C LYS A 12 -23.79 3.08 5.85
N GLN A 13 -23.43 4.20 5.22
CA GLN A 13 -24.18 5.45 5.35
C GLN A 13 -25.67 5.26 5.02
N GLY A 14 -26.53 5.78 5.88
CA GLY A 14 -28.00 5.69 5.73
C GLY A 14 -28.61 4.33 6.06
N HIS A 15 -27.86 3.39 6.65
CA HIS A 15 -28.38 2.07 7.03
C HIS A 15 -28.00 1.73 8.48
N ILE A 16 -28.90 1.05 9.20
CA ILE A 16 -28.63 0.55 10.55
C ILE A 16 -27.98 -0.83 10.45
N GLY A 17 -26.89 -1.03 11.18
CA GLY A 17 -26.16 -2.29 11.26
C GLY A 17 -24.83 -2.29 10.51
N MET A 18 -24.26 -3.47 10.36
CA MET A 18 -22.94 -3.69 9.78
C MET A 18 -23.09 -4.53 8.50
N PHE A 19 -22.29 -4.21 7.48
CA PHE A 19 -22.39 -4.82 6.15
C PHE A 19 -21.03 -5.38 5.71
N PRO A 20 -21.01 -6.45 4.90
CA PRO A 20 -19.76 -6.98 4.37
C PRO A 20 -19.05 -5.91 3.54
N ALA A 21 -17.78 -5.67 3.86
CA ALA A 21 -16.93 -4.85 3.03
C ALA A 21 -16.56 -5.58 1.73
N ASN A 22 -16.32 -4.82 0.66
CA ASN A 22 -15.94 -5.36 -0.64
C ASN A 22 -14.45 -5.15 -0.96
N PHE A 23 -13.77 -4.25 -0.25
CA PHE A 23 -12.39 -3.86 -0.52
C PHE A 23 -11.59 -3.66 0.77
N CYS A 24 -10.28 -3.81 0.65
CA CYS A 24 -9.28 -3.44 1.64
C CYS A 24 -8.56 -2.17 1.17
N ILE A 25 -8.18 -1.32 2.13
CA ILE A 25 -7.25 -0.21 1.88
C ILE A 25 -6.04 -0.30 2.81
N LYS A 26 -4.90 0.15 2.29
CA LYS A 26 -3.67 0.42 3.04
C LYS A 26 -3.27 1.87 2.83
N ILE A 27 -3.11 2.59 3.93
CA ILE A 27 -2.59 3.94 3.94
C ILE A 27 -1.20 3.88 4.54
N ASP A 28 -0.19 4.27 3.76
CA ASP A 28 1.15 4.53 4.23
C ASP A 28 1.36 6.05 4.20
N GLY A 29 1.30 6.70 5.36
CA GLY A 29 1.28 8.16 5.42
C GLY A 29 2.10 8.75 6.55
N LYS A 30 2.46 10.01 6.39
CA LYS A 30 3.21 10.81 7.36
C LYS A 30 2.41 12.08 7.69
N ASN A 31 2.21 12.34 8.97
CA ASN A 31 1.60 13.59 9.43
C ASN A 31 2.50 14.78 9.00
N VAL A 32 1.91 15.80 8.36
CA VAL A 32 2.67 16.96 7.89
C VAL A 32 3.23 17.80 9.03
N GLU A 33 2.56 17.84 10.18
CA GLU A 33 2.92 18.62 11.36
C GLU A 33 3.85 17.83 12.28
N THR A 34 3.36 16.71 12.85
CA THR A 34 4.11 15.93 13.86
C THR A 34 5.22 15.07 13.26
N LYS A 35 5.22 14.89 11.94
CA LYS A 35 6.12 13.99 11.21
C LYS A 35 5.99 12.51 11.59
N GLU A 36 4.98 12.14 12.37
CA GLU A 36 4.68 10.75 12.70
C GLU A 36 4.30 9.96 11.46
N VAL A 37 4.82 8.73 11.39
CA VAL A 37 4.51 7.80 10.29
C VAL A 37 3.45 6.83 10.78
N MET A 38 2.39 6.68 9.98
CA MET A 38 1.28 5.78 10.27
C MET A 38 1.05 4.85 9.09
N VAL A 39 0.81 3.58 9.43
CA VAL A 39 0.35 2.56 8.49
C VAL A 39 -1.02 2.09 8.94
N ILE A 40 -2.05 2.45 8.19
CA ILE A 40 -3.44 2.12 8.51
C ILE A 40 -3.94 1.08 7.51
N ARG A 41 -4.54 0.00 8.01
CA ARG A 41 -5.23 -1.00 7.20
C ARG A 41 -6.69 -1.04 7.62
N ALA A 42 -7.58 -0.88 6.66
CA ALA A 42 -9.02 -0.88 6.94
C ALA A 42 -9.79 -1.53 5.80
N CYS A 43 -10.97 -2.06 6.13
CA CYS A 43 -11.93 -2.50 5.14
C CYS A 43 -12.87 -1.36 4.77
N VAL A 44 -13.31 -1.32 3.52
CA VAL A 44 -14.18 -0.27 2.99
C VAL A 44 -15.22 -0.83 2.02
N MET A 45 -16.35 -0.13 1.89
CA MET A 45 -17.45 -0.53 0.99
C MET A 45 -17.14 -0.24 -0.49
N LYS A 46 -16.34 0.80 -0.76
CA LYS A 46 -15.97 1.27 -2.10
C LYS A 46 -14.47 1.51 -2.16
N THR A 47 -13.88 1.31 -3.33
CA THR A 47 -12.49 1.72 -3.62
C THR A 47 -12.30 3.21 -3.34
N MET A 48 -11.11 3.57 -2.84
CA MET A 48 -10.67 4.97 -2.71
C MET A 48 -9.78 5.39 -3.88
N ASP A 49 -9.63 4.49 -4.87
CA ASP A 49 -8.62 4.53 -5.93
C ASP A 49 -7.18 4.57 -5.37
N SER A 50 -6.26 3.94 -6.08
CA SER A 50 -4.86 3.90 -5.62
C SER A 50 -4.18 5.20 -6.01
N GLN A 51 -3.87 6.04 -5.04
CA GLN A 51 -3.31 7.38 -5.24
C GLN A 51 -2.25 7.73 -4.21
N CYS A 52 -1.32 8.61 -4.59
CA CYS A 52 -0.30 9.15 -3.71
C CYS A 52 -0.33 10.68 -3.74
N GLY A 53 -0.09 11.31 -2.59
CA GLY A 53 -0.08 12.77 -2.47
C GLY A 53 -0.45 13.24 -1.07
N GLY A 54 -0.90 14.50 -0.98
CA GLY A 54 -1.48 15.07 0.22
C GLY A 54 -2.95 14.68 0.36
N PHE A 55 -3.36 14.22 1.54
CA PHE A 55 -4.75 13.90 1.85
C PHE A 55 -5.05 14.20 3.32
N ARG A 56 -6.33 14.46 3.62
CA ARG A 56 -6.80 14.54 5.00
C ARG A 56 -7.23 13.16 5.50
N TYR A 57 -6.69 12.76 6.63
CA TYR A 57 -7.19 11.62 7.39
C TYR A 57 -7.79 12.15 8.69
N GLN A 58 -9.11 12.02 8.83
CA GLN A 58 -9.87 12.70 9.88
C GLN A 58 -9.59 14.22 9.85
N ASP A 59 -9.05 14.77 10.94
CA ASP A 59 -8.73 16.19 11.08
C ASP A 59 -7.25 16.52 10.79
N THR A 60 -6.47 15.51 10.40
CA THR A 60 -5.02 15.64 10.20
C THR A 60 -4.66 15.62 8.72
N MET A 61 -3.80 16.55 8.31
CA MET A 61 -3.19 16.53 6.98
C MET A 61 -2.01 15.56 6.94
N MET A 62 -2.01 14.68 5.94
CA MET A 62 -1.00 13.65 5.75
C MET A 62 -0.44 13.69 4.33
N THR A 63 0.79 13.21 4.17
CA THR A 63 1.38 12.91 2.86
C THR A 63 1.65 11.42 2.77
N GLY A 64 1.29 10.77 1.67
CA GLY A 64 1.52 9.34 1.54
C GLY A 64 0.78 8.71 0.38
N CYS A 65 0.54 7.41 0.47
CA CYS A 65 -0.22 6.66 -0.53
C CYS A 65 -1.40 5.95 0.11
N ILE A 66 -2.53 5.97 -0.59
CA ILE A 66 -3.71 5.14 -0.35
C ILE A 66 -3.71 4.07 -1.43
N GLN A 67 -3.72 2.80 -1.03
CA GLN A 67 -3.79 1.65 -1.94
C GLN A 67 -5.11 0.94 -1.69
N SER A 68 -5.90 0.74 -2.73
CA SER A 68 -7.12 -0.09 -2.67
C SER A 68 -6.85 -1.46 -3.30
N CYS A 69 -7.28 -2.53 -2.64
CA CYS A 69 -7.11 -3.89 -3.13
C CYS A 69 -8.29 -4.80 -2.71
N ASP A 70 -8.47 -5.90 -3.42
CA ASP A 70 -9.49 -6.95 -3.18
C ASP A 70 -8.87 -8.27 -2.68
N TYR A 71 -7.59 -8.23 -2.29
CA TYR A 71 -6.83 -9.35 -1.74
C TYR A 71 -6.26 -9.01 -0.36
N ASP A 72 -5.57 -9.96 0.27
CA ASP A 72 -5.07 -9.83 1.64
C ASP A 72 -4.12 -8.61 1.84
N GLY A 73 -4.67 -7.57 2.50
CA GLY A 73 -3.94 -6.54 3.24
C GLY A 73 -3.11 -5.54 2.41
N CYS A 74 -3.30 -5.48 1.09
CA CYS A 74 -2.51 -4.69 0.14
C CYS A 74 -0.99 -4.77 0.43
N ASN A 75 -0.52 -5.91 0.93
CA ASN A 75 0.85 -6.09 1.44
C ASN A 75 1.83 -6.51 0.33
N GLY A 76 1.39 -6.55 -0.92
CA GLY A 76 2.23 -6.93 -2.05
C GLY A 76 3.36 -5.91 -2.25
N ALA A 77 4.59 -6.31 -1.94
CA ALA A 77 5.75 -5.59 -2.42
C ALA A 77 5.91 -5.85 -3.94
N PRO A 78 6.35 -4.87 -4.75
CA PRO A 78 6.72 -5.14 -6.12
C PRO A 78 7.78 -6.25 -6.14
N LYS A 79 7.51 -7.33 -6.89
CA LYS A 79 8.48 -8.41 -7.06
C LYS A 79 9.68 -7.83 -7.78
N LEU A 80 10.85 -7.82 -7.13
CA LEU A 80 12.09 -7.42 -7.79
C LEU A 80 12.29 -8.36 -8.99
N SER A 81 12.19 -7.81 -10.20
CA SER A 81 12.33 -8.59 -11.42
C SER A 81 13.75 -9.14 -11.50
N ARG A 82 13.89 -10.46 -11.35
CA ARG A 82 15.18 -11.17 -11.24
C ARG A 82 16.05 -11.00 -12.50
N THR A 83 15.50 -10.54 -13.61
CA THR A 83 16.23 -10.26 -14.86
C THR A 83 17.22 -9.11 -14.75
N SER A 84 17.00 -8.13 -13.86
CA SER A 84 17.87 -6.95 -13.78
C SER A 84 19.26 -7.27 -13.19
N GLY A 85 19.35 -8.19 -12.23
CA GLY A 85 20.62 -8.59 -11.63
C GLY A 85 21.54 -9.37 -12.56
N LEU A 86 20.97 -10.22 -13.43
CA LEU A 86 21.74 -11.02 -14.39
C LEU A 86 22.45 -10.15 -15.43
N LEU A 87 21.78 -9.11 -15.94
CA LEU A 87 22.37 -8.18 -16.90
C LEU A 87 23.55 -7.41 -16.28
N VAL A 88 23.44 -6.98 -15.03
CA VAL A 88 24.53 -6.28 -14.33
C VAL A 88 25.76 -7.18 -14.20
N VAL A 89 25.58 -8.45 -13.84
CA VAL A 89 26.70 -9.41 -13.72
C VAL A 89 27.36 -9.67 -15.08
N ILE A 90 26.57 -9.82 -16.15
CA ILE A 90 27.09 -10.03 -17.51
C ILE A 90 27.90 -8.82 -17.98
N VAL A 91 27.39 -7.60 -17.75
CA VAL A 91 28.09 -6.37 -18.13
C VAL A 91 29.40 -6.21 -17.35
N LEU A 92 29.40 -6.47 -16.04
CA LEU A 92 30.62 -6.40 -15.22
C LEU A 92 31.66 -7.45 -15.65
N ALA A 93 31.23 -8.67 -15.97
CA ALA A 93 32.12 -9.70 -16.50
C ALA A 93 32.71 -9.29 -17.85
N ALA A 94 31.88 -8.79 -18.78
CA ALA A 94 32.34 -8.34 -20.08
C ALA A 94 33.34 -7.18 -19.97
N LEU A 95 33.10 -6.21 -19.07
CA LEU A 95 34.04 -5.11 -18.82
C LEU A 95 35.36 -5.61 -18.21
N TYR A 96 35.31 -6.56 -17.27
CA TYR A 96 36.53 -7.17 -16.70
C TYR A 96 37.38 -7.88 -17.77
N TYR A 97 36.74 -8.64 -18.65
CA TYR A 97 37.41 -9.30 -19.79
C TYR A 97 37.96 -8.32 -20.83
N HIS A 98 37.40 -7.11 -20.95
CA HIS A 98 37.86 -6.13 -21.91
C HIS A 98 39.04 -5.27 -21.39
N VAL A 99 39.23 -5.25 -20.07
CA VAL A 99 40.29 -4.48 -19.37
C VAL A 99 41.52 -5.36 -19.04
N THR A 100 41.35 -6.68 -18.98
CA THR A 100 42.43 -7.67 -18.79
C THR A 100 42.95 -8.14 -20.15
#